data_AF-A0AAJ6YX11-F1
#
_entry.id   AF-A0AAJ6YX11-F1
#
_cell.length_a   1.000
_cell.length_b   1.000
_cell.length_c   1.000
_cell.angle_alpha   90.00
_cell.angle_beta   90.00
_cell.angle_gamma   90.00
#
_symmetry.space_group_name_H-M   'P 1'
#
loop_
_entity.id
_entity.type
_entity.pdbx_description
1 polymer ?
#
loop_
_entity_poly.entity_id
_entity_poly.type
_entity_poly.pdbx_seq_one_letter_code
_entity_poly.pdbx_strand_id
1 'polypeptide(L)'
;MAGVSDYFSIGSTVACKTCYDKEIEGEVLAFDQQTKMLILKCPSSCGRASLNDVHIVNLSLVSDVQVKKEVSPTTSEPPQSLNLQRLNTRVRNQIEEKKRMVKALQAGVSPEGQKLFIAISKTINEITWNGPNIVVWDKVTIIPPYKIENVQGNSDDKAFTHIKKVVEKHMRDTAAAESLQKDQPSQSQQQTQKGNSTQ
;
A
#
# COMPACT_ATOMS: atom_id res chain seq x y z
N MET A 1 17.41 30.28 37.79
CA MET A 1 17.77 28.90 37.37
C MET A 1 16.64 28.42 36.46
N ALA A 2 16.70 28.73 35.17
CA ALA A 2 15.70 28.27 34.20
C ALA A 2 15.93 26.77 33.97
N GLY A 3 14.89 25.96 34.18
CA GLY A 3 14.97 24.51 34.01
C GLY A 3 15.37 24.18 32.58
N VAL A 4 16.45 23.43 32.42
CA VAL A 4 16.85 22.80 31.17
C VAL A 4 15.78 21.75 30.89
N SER A 5 14.79 22.10 30.08
CA SER A 5 13.84 21.11 29.56
C SER A 5 14.61 20.29 28.54
N ASP A 6 15.04 19.07 28.90
CA ASP A 6 15.72 18.10 28.02
C ASP A 6 14.83 17.56 26.88
N TYR A 7 13.76 18.27 26.53
CA TYR A 7 12.72 17.85 25.60
C TYR A 7 12.42 18.95 24.58
N PHE A 8 12.39 18.57 23.32
CA PHE A 8 11.87 19.42 22.25
C PHE A 8 10.35 19.40 22.27
N SER A 9 9.71 20.54 22.52
CA SER A 9 8.25 20.65 22.48
C SER A 9 7.73 20.44 21.05
N ILE A 10 6.76 19.55 20.87
CA ILE A 10 6.12 19.30 19.57
C ILE A 10 5.57 20.62 19.00
N GLY A 11 5.79 20.84 17.71
CA GLY A 11 5.44 22.08 17.01
C GLY A 11 6.49 23.20 17.12
N SER A 12 7.52 23.04 17.97
CA SER A 12 8.65 23.97 18.01
C SER A 12 9.49 23.88 16.74
N THR A 13 10.12 24.97 16.35
CA THR A 13 11.07 25.00 15.23
C THR A 13 12.47 24.78 15.76
N VAL A 14 13.15 23.76 15.23
CA VAL A 14 14.51 23.38 15.60
C VAL A 14 15.39 23.38 14.36
N ALA A 15 16.58 23.95 14.48
CA ALA A 15 17.64 23.89 13.49
C ALA A 15 18.75 22.96 13.99
N CYS A 16 19.21 22.04 13.13
CA CYS A 16 20.27 21.09 13.42
C CYS A 16 21.36 21.20 12.35
N LYS A 17 22.63 21.13 12.77
CA LYS A 17 23.78 21.05 11.88
C LYS A 17 24.40 19.65 11.91
N THR A 18 24.17 18.86 10.88
CA THR A 18 24.69 17.48 10.79
C THR A 18 26.22 17.43 10.78
N CYS A 19 26.80 16.25 11.00
CA CYS A 19 28.25 16.01 10.88
C CYS A 19 28.83 16.25 9.48
N TYR A 20 28.00 16.48 8.46
CA TYR A 20 28.41 16.87 7.10
C TYR A 20 28.24 18.36 6.83
N ASP A 21 28.14 19.18 7.87
CA ASP A 21 27.86 20.63 7.82
C ASP A 21 26.55 21.01 7.11
N LYS A 22 25.66 20.04 6.83
CA LYS A 22 24.32 20.31 6.29
C LYS A 22 23.41 20.78 7.41
N GLU A 23 22.78 21.93 7.20
CA GLU A 23 21.75 22.48 8.07
C GLU A 23 20.36 21.94 7.71
N ILE A 24 19.59 21.60 8.74
CA ILE A 24 18.22 21.12 8.63
C ILE A 24 17.39 21.92 9.64
N GLU A 25 16.41 22.67 9.15
CA GLU A 25 15.47 23.41 9.99
C GLU A 25 14.05 22.90 9.74
N GLY A 26 13.31 22.63 10.81
CA GLY A 26 11.94 22.14 10.69
C GLY A 26 11.16 22.18 11.98
N GLU A 27 9.87 21.89 11.85
CA GLU A 27 8.91 21.75 12.95
C GLU A 27 9.07 20.37 13.60
N VAL A 28 9.18 20.31 14.92
CA VAL A 28 9.31 19.06 15.69
C VAL A 28 7.99 18.30 15.62
N LEU A 29 7.99 17.13 14.97
CA LEU A 29 6.85 16.22 14.97
C LEU A 29 6.88 15.26 16.16
N ALA A 30 8.06 14.77 16.49
CA ALA A 30 8.28 13.84 17.59
C ALA A 30 9.76 13.86 18.01
N PHE A 31 10.00 13.48 19.25
CA PHE A 31 11.33 13.27 19.79
C PHE A 31 11.34 12.00 20.62
N ASP A 32 12.21 11.06 20.27
CA ASP A 32 12.49 9.91 21.12
C ASP A 32 13.76 10.16 21.93
N GLN A 33 13.59 10.31 23.24
CA GLN A 33 14.68 10.60 24.16
C GLN A 33 15.67 9.42 24.27
N GLN A 34 15.19 8.18 24.22
CA GLN A 34 16.04 7.01 24.45
C GLN A 34 17.06 6.85 23.31
N THR A 35 16.62 6.96 22.06
CA THR A 35 17.50 6.86 20.90
C THR A 35 18.07 8.22 20.44
N LYS A 36 17.65 9.32 21.08
CA LYS A 36 17.97 10.70 20.70
C LYS A 36 17.61 10.99 19.24
N MET A 37 16.47 10.48 18.79
CA MET A 37 15.97 10.66 17.44
C MET A 37 14.97 11.81 17.40
N LEU A 38 15.30 12.85 16.65
CA LEU A 38 14.47 14.01 16.42
C LEU A 38 13.80 13.93 15.05
N ILE A 39 12.48 14.01 14.99
CA ILE A 39 11.71 13.98 13.75
C ILE A 39 11.27 15.41 13.41
N LEU A 40 11.77 15.92 12.29
CA LEU A 40 11.51 17.27 11.79
C LEU A 40 10.67 17.24 10.52
N LYS A 41 9.65 18.08 10.47
CA LYS A 41 8.89 18.42 9.27
C LYS A 41 9.47 19.69 8.65
N CYS A 42 10.01 19.56 7.46
CA CYS A 42 10.61 20.64 6.69
C CYS A 42 9.74 20.99 5.47
N PRO A 43 9.85 22.20 4.92
CA PRO A 43 9.25 22.55 3.64
C PRO A 43 9.64 21.55 2.55
N SER A 44 8.70 21.28 1.64
CA SER A 44 8.88 20.36 0.52
C SER A 44 10.03 20.78 -0.41
N SER A 45 11.03 19.92 -0.57
CA SER A 45 12.13 20.10 -1.54
C SER A 45 11.66 20.03 -3.00
N CYS A 46 10.48 19.46 -3.26
CA CYS A 46 9.92 19.36 -4.62
C CYS A 46 9.03 20.56 -5.00
N GLY A 47 8.97 21.61 -4.16
CA GLY A 47 8.24 22.85 -4.45
C GLY A 47 6.71 22.74 -4.35
N ARG A 48 6.17 21.55 -4.06
CA ARG A 48 4.71 21.36 -3.85
C ARG A 48 4.34 21.70 -2.41
N ALA A 49 3.55 22.77 -2.24
CA ALA A 49 3.11 23.27 -0.93
C ALA A 49 2.21 22.31 -0.13
N SER A 50 1.57 21.34 -0.79
CA SER A 50 0.75 20.32 -0.12
C SER A 50 1.55 19.19 0.51
N LEU A 51 2.86 19.14 0.27
CA LEU A 51 3.76 18.12 0.78
C LEU A 51 4.75 18.73 1.77
N ASN A 52 5.40 17.86 2.54
CA ASN A 52 6.47 18.22 3.45
C ASN A 52 7.53 17.13 3.42
N ASP A 53 8.77 17.51 3.68
CA ASP A 53 9.86 16.56 3.84
C ASP A 53 9.99 16.19 5.32
N VAL A 54 10.05 14.91 5.63
CA VAL A 54 10.21 14.43 7.01
C VAL A 54 11.63 13.92 7.18
N HIS A 55 12.39 14.56 8.06
CA HIS A 55 13.75 14.19 8.41
C HIS A 55 13.78 13.51 9.78
N ILE A 56 14.42 12.35 9.85
CA ILE A 56 14.71 11.66 11.12
C ILE A 56 16.19 11.87 11.41
N VAL A 57 16.47 12.66 12.44
CA VAL A 57 17.81 13.14 12.78
C VAL A 57 18.28 12.46 14.06
N ASN A 58 19.38 11.71 13.97
CA ASN A 58 20.06 11.20 15.16
C ASN A 58 20.90 12.32 15.77
N LEU A 59 20.47 12.85 16.91
CA LEU A 59 21.14 13.97 17.57
C LEU A 59 22.55 13.62 18.07
N SER A 60 22.89 12.33 18.20
CA SER A 60 24.25 11.90 18.54
C SER A 60 25.26 12.18 17.40
N LEU A 61 24.77 12.40 16.18
CA LEU A 61 25.58 12.67 14.98
C LEU A 61 25.42 14.12 14.48
N VAL A 62 24.88 14.99 15.32
CA VAL A 62 24.68 16.40 15.05
C VAL A 62 25.72 17.21 15.81
N SER A 63 26.32 18.18 15.14
CA SER A 63 27.35 19.05 15.70
C SER A 63 26.77 20.23 16.50
N ASP A 64 25.60 20.73 16.10
CA ASP A 64 24.90 21.84 16.77
C ASP A 64 23.38 21.68 16.63
N VAL A 65 22.64 22.03 17.70
CA VAL A 65 21.18 21.99 17.75
C VAL A 65 20.68 23.26 18.43
N GLN A 66 19.77 23.97 17.77
CA GLN A 66 19.20 25.22 18.26
C GLN A 66 17.68 25.21 18.15
N VAL A 67 16.99 25.54 19.25
CA VAL A 67 15.55 25.82 19.23
C VAL A 67 15.36 27.25 18.74
N LYS A 68 14.81 27.43 17.53
CA LYS A 68 14.56 28.74 16.92
C LYS A 68 13.24 29.36 17.37
N LYS A 69 12.22 28.51 17.57
CA LYS A 69 10.90 28.92 18.05
C LYS A 69 10.37 27.84 18.98
N GLU A 70 10.05 28.22 20.20
CA GLU A 70 9.43 27.31 21.16
C GLU A 70 7.91 27.45 21.14
N VAL A 71 7.20 26.32 21.16
CA VAL A 71 5.74 26.26 21.24
C VAL A 71 5.35 25.63 22.57
N SER A 72 4.45 26.29 23.31
CA SER A 72 3.91 25.73 24.56
C SER A 72 2.83 24.68 24.25
N PRO A 73 2.80 23.55 24.96
CA PRO A 73 1.83 22.46 24.73
C PRO A 73 0.37 22.83 25.04
N THR A 74 0.08 24.08 25.41
CA THR A 74 -1.24 24.55 25.86
C THR A 74 -2.20 24.93 24.72
N THR A 75 -1.77 24.87 23.46
CA THR A 75 -2.53 25.43 22.32
C THR A 75 -2.92 24.41 21.23
N SER A 76 -2.56 23.13 21.36
CA SER A 76 -2.96 22.14 20.34
C SER A 76 -4.39 21.67 20.55
N GLU A 77 -5.24 21.82 19.52
CA GLU A 77 -6.52 21.11 19.47
C GLU A 77 -6.29 19.61 19.69
N PRO A 78 -7.17 18.92 20.45
CA PRO A 78 -7.05 17.49 20.63
C PRO A 78 -7.07 16.76 19.28
N PRO A 79 -6.33 15.66 19.11
CA PRO A 79 -6.37 14.87 17.89
C PRO A 79 -7.80 14.52 17.51
N GLN A 80 -8.10 14.57 16.21
CA GLN A 80 -9.40 14.16 15.70
C GLN A 80 -9.74 12.74 16.15
N SER A 81 -10.98 12.53 16.60
CA SER A 81 -11.43 11.21 17.01
C SER A 81 -11.45 10.24 15.82
N LEU A 82 -11.00 9.02 16.07
CA LEU A 82 -11.01 7.98 15.04
C LEU A 82 -12.43 7.46 14.83
N ASN A 83 -12.82 7.26 13.58
CA ASN A 83 -14.07 6.57 13.25
C ASN A 83 -13.86 5.04 13.37
N LEU A 84 -14.09 4.52 14.58
CA LEU A 84 -13.92 3.10 14.90
C LEU A 84 -14.82 2.19 14.05
N GLN A 85 -16.01 2.66 13.65
CA GLN A 85 -16.91 1.90 12.79
C GLN A 85 -16.30 1.67 11.41
N ARG A 86 -15.74 2.70 10.77
CA ARG A 86 -15.03 2.58 9.49
C ARG A 86 -13.83 1.65 9.58
N LEU A 87 -13.07 1.74 10.67
CA LEU A 87 -11.92 0.86 10.91
C LEU A 87 -12.35 -0.60 11.03
N ASN A 88 -13.40 -0.89 11.81
CA ASN A 88 -13.94 -2.24 11.95
C ASN A 88 -14.48 -2.80 10.63
N THR A 89 -15.17 -1.99 9.82
CA THR A 89 -15.61 -2.40 8.49
C THR A 89 -14.41 -2.76 7.60
N ARG A 90 -13.35 -1.95 7.61
CA ARG A 90 -12.13 -2.24 6.85
C ARG A 90 -11.50 -3.57 7.29
N VAL A 91 -11.43 -3.83 8.59
CA VAL A 91 -10.91 -5.09 9.15
C VAL A 91 -11.75 -6.28 8.69
N ARG A 92 -13.08 -6.22 8.80
CA ARG A 92 -13.98 -7.30 8.36
C ARG A 92 -13.80 -7.61 6.87
N ASN A 93 -13.78 -6.59 6.03
CA ASN A 93 -13.63 -6.75 4.58
C ASN A 93 -12.29 -7.42 4.23
N GLN A 94 -11.19 -7.00 4.86
CA GLN A 94 -9.86 -7.58 4.64
C GLN A 94 -9.78 -9.05 5.10
N ILE A 95 -10.41 -9.39 6.22
CA ILE A 95 -10.50 -10.77 6.71
C ILE A 95 -11.28 -11.63 5.72
N GLU A 96 -12.44 -11.15 5.25
CA GLU A 96 -13.29 -11.88 4.32
C GLU A 96 -12.61 -12.08 2.95
N GLU A 97 -11.93 -11.05 2.45
CA GLU A 97 -11.12 -11.11 1.23
C GLU A 97 -10.00 -12.15 1.34
N LYS A 98 -9.21 -12.13 2.42
CA LYS A 98 -8.18 -13.16 2.66
C LYS A 98 -8.76 -14.55 2.80
N LYS A 99 -9.90 -14.72 3.49
CA LYS A 99 -10.58 -16.02 3.60
C LYS A 99 -10.98 -16.55 2.23
N ARG A 100 -11.50 -15.70 1.35
CA ARG A 100 -11.80 -16.07 -0.05
C ARG A 100 -10.56 -16.53 -0.81
N MET A 101 -9.45 -15.80 -0.68
CA MET A 101 -8.18 -16.16 -1.31
C MET A 101 -7.61 -17.49 -0.80
N VAL A 102 -7.63 -17.73 0.52
CA VAL A 102 -7.14 -18.99 1.12
C VAL A 102 -7.98 -20.18 0.64
N LYS A 103 -9.32 -20.04 0.58
CA LYS A 103 -10.19 -21.08 0.03
C LYS A 103 -9.86 -21.41 -1.42
N ALA A 104 -9.57 -20.40 -2.24
CA ALA A 104 -9.14 -20.60 -3.63
C ALA A 104 -7.80 -21.35 -3.72
N LEU A 105 -6.82 -21.01 -2.87
CA LEU A 105 -5.53 -21.69 -2.83
C LEU A 105 -5.65 -23.16 -2.41
N GLN A 106 -6.48 -23.46 -1.40
CA GLN A 106 -6.72 -24.84 -0.96
C GLN A 106 -7.33 -25.72 -2.05
N ALA A 107 -8.08 -25.12 -2.98
CA ALA A 107 -8.73 -25.82 -4.08
C ALA A 107 -7.84 -26.01 -5.33
N GLY A 108 -6.56 -25.61 -5.28
CA GLY A 108 -5.62 -25.79 -6.39
C GLY A 108 -5.89 -24.88 -7.60
N VAL A 109 -6.55 -23.74 -7.38
CA VAL A 109 -6.96 -22.80 -8.44
C VAL A 109 -5.75 -22.07 -9.02
N SER A 110 -5.63 -22.06 -10.35
CA SER A 110 -4.58 -21.30 -11.06
C SER A 110 -4.71 -19.78 -10.87
N PRO A 111 -3.61 -19.00 -11.00
CA PRO A 111 -3.67 -17.54 -10.92
C PRO A 111 -4.67 -16.91 -11.89
N GLU A 112 -4.88 -17.51 -13.06
CA GLU A 112 -5.89 -17.10 -14.05
C GLU A 112 -7.31 -17.25 -13.50
N GLY A 113 -7.63 -18.41 -12.92
CA GLY A 113 -8.93 -18.63 -12.27
C GLY A 113 -9.17 -17.65 -11.11
N GLN A 114 -8.14 -17.35 -10.31
CA GLN A 114 -8.23 -16.38 -9.23
C GLN A 114 -8.55 -14.96 -9.75
N LYS A 115 -7.88 -14.52 -10.83
CA LYS A 115 -8.13 -13.22 -11.47
C LYS A 115 -9.56 -13.14 -12.00
N LEU A 116 -10.03 -14.18 -12.68
CA LEU A 116 -11.40 -14.22 -13.20
C LEU A 116 -12.44 -14.20 -12.08
N PHE A 117 -12.27 -15.00 -11.03
CA PHE A 117 -13.15 -15.01 -9.86
C PHE A 117 -13.25 -13.62 -9.22
N ILE A 118 -12.11 -12.96 -9.02
CA ILE A 118 -12.07 -11.59 -8.48
C ILE A 118 -12.83 -10.64 -9.40
N ALA A 119 -12.60 -10.71 -10.71
CA ALA A 119 -13.28 -9.85 -11.69
C ALA A 119 -14.81 -10.01 -11.64
N ILE A 120 -15.31 -11.25 -11.57
CA ILE A 120 -16.75 -11.53 -11.49
C ILE A 120 -17.30 -11.09 -10.12
N SER A 121 -16.57 -11.36 -9.03
CA SER A 121 -16.99 -11.03 -7.65
C SER A 121 -17.17 -9.54 -7.38
N LYS A 122 -16.60 -8.66 -8.22
CA LYS A 122 -16.79 -7.20 -8.13
C LYS A 122 -18.21 -6.77 -8.48
N THR A 123 -18.90 -7.54 -9.31
CA THR A 123 -20.24 -7.22 -9.82
C THR A 123 -21.30 -8.25 -9.41
N ILE A 124 -20.89 -9.46 -9.02
CA ILE A 124 -21.80 -10.56 -8.69
C ILE A 124 -21.40 -11.13 -7.32
N ASN A 125 -22.30 -11.02 -6.36
CA ASN A 125 -22.05 -11.45 -4.98
C ASN A 125 -22.25 -12.96 -4.78
N GLU A 126 -23.12 -13.58 -5.58
CA GLU A 126 -23.42 -15.01 -5.55
C GLU A 126 -22.44 -15.80 -6.44
N ILE A 127 -21.21 -15.88 -5.97
CA ILE A 127 -20.10 -16.60 -6.63
C ILE A 127 -19.32 -17.42 -5.61
N THR A 128 -19.07 -18.68 -5.91
CA THR A 128 -18.38 -19.62 -5.02
C THR A 128 -17.38 -20.49 -5.77
N TRP A 129 -16.46 -21.09 -5.02
CA TRP A 129 -15.55 -22.12 -5.52
C TRP A 129 -16.17 -23.50 -5.28
N ASN A 130 -16.17 -24.35 -6.30
CA ASN A 130 -16.44 -25.78 -6.19
C ASN A 130 -15.22 -26.55 -6.69
N GLY A 131 -14.31 -26.90 -5.78
CA GLY A 131 -12.97 -27.33 -6.14
C GLY A 131 -12.29 -26.27 -7.02
N PRO A 132 -11.67 -26.63 -8.16
CA PRO A 132 -11.07 -25.66 -9.06
C PRO A 132 -12.10 -24.89 -9.92
N ASN A 133 -13.40 -25.16 -9.80
CA ASN A 133 -14.42 -24.56 -10.65
C ASN A 133 -15.02 -23.31 -10.00
N ILE A 134 -15.37 -22.32 -10.83
CA ILE A 134 -16.11 -21.14 -10.40
C ILE A 134 -17.59 -21.39 -10.63
N VAL A 135 -18.41 -21.31 -9.58
CA VAL A 135 -19.87 -21.47 -9.68
C VAL A 135 -20.53 -20.11 -9.44
N VAL A 136 -21.38 -19.69 -10.36
CA VAL A 136 -22.12 -18.42 -10.31
C VAL A 136 -23.61 -18.69 -10.29
N TRP A 137 -24.33 -18.11 -9.32
CA TRP A 137 -25.77 -18.29 -9.10
C TRP A 137 -26.25 -19.75 -9.03
N ASP A 138 -25.35 -20.69 -8.70
CA ASP A 138 -25.59 -22.15 -8.77
C ASP A 138 -26.14 -22.65 -10.12
N LYS A 139 -25.96 -21.84 -11.19
CA LYS A 139 -26.52 -22.07 -12.53
C LYS A 139 -25.47 -22.18 -13.61
N VAL A 140 -24.35 -21.48 -13.42
CA VAL A 140 -23.25 -21.42 -14.39
C VAL A 140 -21.97 -21.87 -13.70
N THR A 141 -21.28 -22.82 -14.32
CA THR A 141 -20.00 -23.34 -13.84
C THR A 141 -18.91 -23.02 -14.86
N ILE A 142 -17.83 -22.38 -14.44
CA ILE A 142 -16.66 -22.12 -15.26
C ILE A 142 -15.56 -23.07 -14.79
N ILE A 143 -15.14 -23.97 -15.66
CA ILE A 143 -14.10 -24.95 -15.36
C ILE A 143 -12.74 -24.49 -15.91
N PRO A 144 -11.60 -24.94 -15.34
CA PRO A 144 -10.28 -24.72 -15.95
C PRO A 144 -10.25 -25.19 -17.42
N PRO A 145 -9.53 -24.51 -18.33
CA PRO A 145 -8.67 -23.33 -18.14
C PRO A 145 -9.41 -21.97 -18.13
N TYR A 146 -10.69 -21.92 -17.76
CA TYR A 146 -11.46 -20.69 -17.54
C TYR A 146 -11.69 -19.81 -18.78
N LYS A 147 -11.71 -20.43 -19.97
CA LYS A 147 -12.02 -19.76 -21.23
C LYS A 147 -13.53 -19.71 -21.50
N ILE A 148 -13.91 -18.96 -22.53
CA ILE A 148 -15.30 -18.80 -22.98
C ILE A 148 -15.94 -20.16 -23.30
N GLU A 149 -15.19 -21.08 -23.88
CA GLU A 149 -15.60 -22.45 -24.20
C GLU A 149 -15.75 -23.36 -22.96
N ASN A 150 -15.18 -22.96 -21.82
CA ASN A 150 -15.25 -23.72 -20.56
C ASN A 150 -16.37 -23.25 -19.63
N VAL A 151 -17.23 -22.35 -20.10
CA VAL A 151 -18.44 -21.94 -19.38
C VAL A 151 -19.54 -22.97 -19.66
N GLN A 152 -20.03 -23.62 -18.61
CA GLN A 152 -21.08 -24.62 -18.63
C GLN A 152 -22.34 -24.08 -17.95
N GLY A 153 -23.51 -24.34 -18.54
CA GLY A 153 -24.80 -23.90 -18.02
C GLY A 153 -25.88 -24.03 -19.07
N ASN A 154 -27.10 -23.61 -18.72
CA ASN A 154 -28.21 -23.61 -19.67
C ASN A 154 -28.07 -22.43 -20.66
N SER A 155 -27.94 -22.72 -21.96
CA SER A 155 -27.80 -21.73 -23.03
C SER A 155 -28.96 -20.73 -23.10
N ASP A 156 -30.16 -21.15 -22.70
CA ASP A 156 -31.36 -20.30 -22.72
C ASP A 156 -31.47 -19.41 -21.47
N ASP A 157 -30.60 -19.60 -20.47
CA ASP A 157 -30.58 -18.77 -19.27
C ASP A 157 -29.82 -17.45 -19.54
N LYS A 158 -30.43 -16.34 -19.14
CA LYS A 158 -29.81 -15.02 -19.15
C LYS A 158 -28.53 -15.00 -18.31
N ALA A 159 -28.48 -15.80 -17.24
CA ALA A 159 -27.30 -15.98 -16.41
C ALA A 159 -26.10 -16.48 -17.23
N PHE A 160 -26.29 -17.54 -18.01
CA PHE A 160 -25.23 -18.11 -18.86
C PHE A 160 -24.71 -17.11 -19.88
N THR A 161 -25.63 -16.43 -20.59
CA THR A 161 -25.27 -15.41 -21.57
C THR A 161 -24.51 -14.24 -20.94
N HIS A 162 -24.91 -13.82 -19.73
CA HIS A 162 -24.24 -12.76 -18.99
C HIS A 162 -22.82 -13.16 -18.59
N ILE A 163 -22.64 -14.32 -17.96
CA ILE A 163 -21.33 -14.81 -17.52
C ILE A 163 -20.38 -14.99 -18.71
N LYS A 164 -20.87 -15.52 -19.84
CA LYS A 164 -20.05 -15.66 -21.05
C LYS A 164 -19.49 -14.32 -21.53
N LYS A 165 -20.29 -13.25 -21.50
CA LYS A 165 -19.84 -11.88 -21.82
C LYS A 165 -18.84 -11.33 -20.81
N VAL A 166 -19.02 -11.63 -19.52
CA VAL A 166 -18.09 -11.20 -18.46
C VAL A 166 -16.73 -11.89 -18.64
N VAL A 167 -16.71 -13.19 -18.93
CA VAL A 167 -15.48 -13.95 -19.22
C VAL A 167 -14.80 -13.40 -20.48
N GLU A 168 -15.55 -13.19 -21.56
CA GLU A 168 -15.02 -12.60 -22.80
C GLU A 168 -14.38 -11.24 -22.56
N LYS A 169 -15.07 -10.35 -21.82
CA LYS A 169 -14.54 -9.04 -21.45
C LYS A 169 -13.27 -9.18 -20.63
N HIS A 170 -13.24 -10.05 -19.62
CA HIS A 170 -12.07 -10.26 -18.77
C HIS A 170 -10.84 -10.72 -19.56
N MET A 171 -11.02 -11.63 -20.52
CA MET A 171 -9.95 -12.09 -21.40
C MET A 171 -9.42 -10.94 -22.26
N ARG A 172 -10.31 -10.11 -22.83
CA ARG A 172 -9.94 -8.95 -23.66
C ARG A 172 -9.19 -7.89 -22.84
N ASP A 173 -9.66 -7.58 -21.64
CA ASP A 173 -9.03 -6.62 -20.72
C ASP A 173 -7.65 -7.12 -20.26
N THR A 174 -7.51 -8.42 -19.99
CA THR A 174 -6.24 -9.03 -19.56
C THR A 174 -5.22 -9.02 -20.70
N ALA A 175 -5.61 -9.40 -21.92
CA ALA A 175 -4.74 -9.33 -23.10
C ALA A 175 -4.26 -7.90 -23.39
N ALA A 176 -5.13 -6.90 -23.23
CA ALA A 176 -4.77 -5.49 -23.39
C ALA A 176 -3.82 -4.99 -22.27
N ALA A 177 -4.00 -5.45 -21.03
CA ALA A 177 -3.09 -5.11 -19.94
C ALA A 177 -1.69 -5.74 -20.12
N GLU A 178 -1.62 -6.95 -20.66
CA GLU A 178 -0.36 -7.65 -20.95
C GLU A 178 0.41 -7.01 -22.12
N SER A 179 -0.29 -6.48 -23.15
CA SER A 179 0.38 -5.74 -24.22
C SER A 179 0.96 -4.41 -23.73
N LEU A 180 0.25 -3.69 -22.87
CA LEU A 180 0.73 -2.43 -22.28
C LEU A 180 1.93 -2.61 -21.33
N GLN A 181 2.06 -3.77 -20.66
CA GLN A 181 3.22 -4.06 -19.80
C GLN A 181 4.49 -4.42 -20.60
N LYS A 182 4.36 -4.92 -21.84
CA LYS A 182 5.52 -5.26 -22.69
C LYS A 182 6.18 -4.04 -23.33
N ASP A 183 5.47 -2.92 -23.45
CA ASP A 183 5.98 -1.67 -24.02
C ASP A 183 6.68 -0.74 -23.01
N GLN A 184 6.83 -1.15 -21.74
CA GLN A 184 7.70 -0.44 -20.80
C GLN A 184 9.16 -0.92 -20.94
N PRO A 185 10.14 -0.03 -21.21
CA PRO A 185 11.54 -0.41 -21.28
C PRO A 185 11.99 -0.92 -19.91
N SER A 186 12.34 -2.20 -19.87
CA SER A 186 12.94 -2.85 -18.70
C SER A 186 14.30 -2.21 -18.41
N GLN A 187 14.40 -1.39 -17.36
CA GLN A 187 15.70 -1.04 -16.78
C GLN A 187 16.26 -2.30 -16.10
N SER A 188 16.98 -3.10 -16.87
CA SER A 188 17.81 -4.19 -16.36
C SER A 188 19.01 -3.57 -15.64
N GLN A 189 19.05 -3.72 -14.32
CA GLN A 189 20.24 -3.43 -13.53
C GLN A 189 21.33 -4.46 -13.89
N GLN A 190 22.34 -4.04 -14.65
CA GLN A 190 23.62 -4.75 -14.71
C GLN A 190 24.33 -4.56 -13.37
N GLN A 191 24.30 -5.59 -12.51
CA GLN A 191 25.27 -5.72 -11.42
C GLN A 191 26.60 -6.17 -12.02
N THR A 192 27.54 -5.24 -12.16
CA THR A 192 28.96 -5.54 -12.34
C THR A 192 29.52 -6.12 -11.04
N GLN A 193 29.74 -7.44 -11.02
CA GLN A 193 30.61 -8.06 -10.01
C GLN A 193 32.06 -7.62 -10.26
N LYS A 194 32.56 -6.68 -9.45
CA LYS A 194 34.01 -6.57 -9.24
C LYS A 194 34.40 -7.54 -8.13
N GLY A 195 34.98 -8.67 -8.53
CA GLY A 195 35.74 -9.53 -7.63
C GLY A 195 36.97 -8.78 -7.14
N ASN A 196 37.08 -8.63 -5.82
CA ASN A 196 38.29 -8.18 -5.16
C ASN A 196 39.13 -9.43 -4.88
N SER A 197 40.21 -9.60 -5.64
CA SER A 197 41.29 -10.53 -5.33
C SER A 197 42.56 -9.70 -5.25
N THR A 198 43.05 -9.48 -4.03
CA THR A 198 44.38 -8.94 -3.79
C THR A 198 45.07 -9.88 -2.80
N GLN A 199 46.15 -10.50 -3.30
CA GLN A 199 47.24 -11.05 -2.51
C GLN A 199 47.96 -9.94 -1.73
#